data_AF-A0A8J5XJT7-F1
#
_entry.id   AF-A0A8J5XJT7-F1
#
_cell.length_a   1.000
_cell.length_b   1.000
_cell.length_c   1.000
_cell.angle_alpha   90.00
_cell.angle_beta   90.00
_cell.angle_gamma   90.00
#
_symmetry.space_group_name_H-M   'P 1'
#
loop_
_entity.id
_entity.type
_entity.pdbx_description
1 polymer ?
#
loop_
_entity_poly.entity_id
_entity_poly.type
_entity_poly.pdbx_seq_one_letter_code
_entity_poly.pdbx_strand_id
1 'polypeptide(L)'
;MFDVASPRARASRIVPAEPRGVSAKQALKAREISQAPEPTTNAVRVDVDKLLSEARRQGELRQRRIQRPLFAVCLGCVLLAVAYICIAQTELLRPDLIAPLAVATVSALLFGGFVSLLSLLPTQPRATLCAASCVVLVLAGASVAMVQNGALPAARAVFSGRCAALGAHACGALLSIAVLHAACFVVYAFGIARIAWSLRPRASVPRRIDIIWSCFVWGVSANGLTLVARIVMSFAVGAAARDRVSGGVGSWMAIALLTVAVLGASKRLRGAIQSRLARQGGELSSALCIASLIGGVGASEAALALGKARFRCVAASDLDKQVLERSTPDARAHAVSRAARFGQVDAFVSHSWSDDSEEKWRALETWCRQFERVHKREPLLWLDKYCIDQDDIDASVRCLPIFLAGCNRLVVINGPSLLRRLWCVIELFTFLAMGGSDEAIEVFTFGGAKRLSATDCEADGDGSGEVLGASEFDARNARCALPDDEARLIAVVEAFPGGIDRFNAEVLVALRRGEERARDARAFVVGAGEPLSEASRSGRARSAAHGKARNSATARSSPPTPPTPARDVRVARWAAVA
;
A
#
# COMPACT_ATOMS: atom_id res chain seq x y z
N MET A 1 -47.00 -1.76 -21.33
CA MET A 1 -47.50 -0.63 -20.51
C MET A 1 -46.31 -0.12 -19.72
N PHE A 2 -45.58 0.92 -20.08
CA PHE A 2 -45.92 2.13 -20.82
C PHE A 2 -44.96 2.36 -21.99
N ASP A 3 -45.55 2.83 -23.08
CA ASP A 3 -44.92 3.33 -24.29
C ASP A 3 -44.88 4.86 -24.15
N VAL A 4 -43.70 5.47 -24.16
CA VAL A 4 -43.54 6.93 -24.18
C VAL A 4 -42.56 7.30 -25.26
N ALA A 5 -43.13 7.81 -26.35
CA ALA A 5 -42.48 8.35 -27.51
C ALA A 5 -41.48 9.47 -27.17
N SER A 6 -40.28 9.35 -27.72
CA SER A 6 -39.27 10.39 -27.77
C SER A 6 -39.66 11.46 -28.81
N PRO A 7 -39.71 12.76 -28.46
CA PRO A 7 -39.80 13.82 -29.45
C PRO A 7 -38.42 14.04 -30.09
N ARG A 8 -38.34 13.86 -31.41
CA ARG A 8 -37.21 14.34 -32.23
C ARG A 8 -37.12 15.86 -32.13
N ALA A 9 -36.25 16.36 -31.25
CA ALA A 9 -35.84 17.75 -31.25
C ALA A 9 -35.02 18.05 -32.51
N ARG A 10 -35.50 19.00 -33.32
CA ARG A 10 -34.75 19.59 -34.43
C ARG A 10 -33.48 20.22 -33.87
N ALA A 11 -32.32 19.68 -34.25
CA ALA A 11 -31.04 20.34 -34.07
C ALA A 11 -31.03 21.65 -34.88
N SER A 12 -31.18 22.78 -34.19
CA SER A 12 -30.79 24.07 -34.75
C SER A 12 -29.26 24.06 -34.86
N ARG A 13 -28.78 24.28 -36.08
CA ARG A 13 -27.37 24.39 -36.43
C ARG A 13 -26.85 25.68 -35.77
N ILE A 14 -26.31 25.58 -34.56
CA ILE A 14 -25.54 26.66 -33.95
C ILE A 14 -24.23 26.74 -34.74
N VAL A 15 -24.13 27.76 -35.59
CA VAL A 15 -22.86 28.15 -36.22
C VAL A 15 -21.93 28.60 -35.09
N PRO A 16 -20.74 28.01 -34.94
CA PRO A 16 -19.79 28.48 -33.94
C PRO A 16 -19.42 29.92 -34.27
N ALA A 17 -19.65 30.82 -33.33
CA ALA A 17 -19.18 32.19 -33.43
C ALA A 17 -17.66 32.17 -33.62
N GLU A 18 -17.18 32.85 -34.67
CA GLU A 18 -15.74 33.06 -34.89
C GLU A 18 -15.10 33.61 -33.60
N PRO A 19 -13.96 33.06 -33.17
CA PRO A 19 -13.25 33.58 -32.02
C PRO A 19 -12.83 35.02 -32.32
N ARG A 20 -13.49 35.97 -31.65
CA ARG A 20 -13.12 37.39 -31.68
C ARG A 20 -11.64 37.49 -31.33
N GLY A 21 -10.89 38.12 -32.24
CA GLY A 21 -9.44 38.09 -32.31
C GLY A 21 -8.76 38.28 -30.96
N VAL A 22 -8.00 37.25 -30.56
CA VAL A 22 -6.88 37.42 -29.64
C VAL A 22 -5.98 38.47 -30.27
N SER A 23 -5.80 39.61 -29.59
CA SER A 23 -5.06 40.73 -30.19
C SER A 23 -3.65 40.26 -30.54
N ALA A 24 -3.10 40.74 -31.65
CA ALA A 24 -1.73 40.41 -32.07
C ALA A 24 -0.70 40.65 -30.95
N LYS A 25 -0.98 41.56 -30.01
CA LYS A 25 -0.18 41.80 -28.80
C LYS A 25 -0.20 40.63 -27.80
N GLN A 26 -1.32 39.92 -27.64
CA GLN A 26 -1.40 38.74 -26.77
C GLN A 26 -0.67 37.54 -27.40
N ALA A 27 -0.76 37.38 -28.72
CA ALA A 27 0.01 36.37 -29.44
C ALA A 27 1.53 36.64 -29.40
N LEU A 28 1.95 37.92 -29.46
CA LEU A 28 3.35 38.30 -29.30
C LEU A 28 3.86 38.07 -27.87
N LYS A 29 3.07 38.43 -26.85
CA LYS A 29 3.43 38.24 -25.44
C LYS A 29 3.51 36.75 -25.07
N ALA A 30 2.64 35.91 -25.65
CA ALA A 30 2.75 34.45 -25.51
C ALA A 30 4.02 33.88 -26.18
N ARG A 31 4.45 34.45 -27.32
CA ARG A 31 5.72 34.07 -27.97
C ARG A 31 6.95 34.55 -27.20
N GLU A 32 6.94 35.74 -26.60
CA GLU A 32 8.03 36.24 -25.77
C GLU A 32 8.18 35.44 -24.46
N ILE A 33 7.07 35.07 -23.82
CA ILE A 33 7.09 34.19 -22.64
C ILE A 33 7.63 32.78 -23.00
N SER A 34 7.34 32.30 -24.22
CA SER A 34 7.86 31.02 -24.73
C SER A 34 9.37 31.04 -25.05
N GLN A 35 10.01 32.21 -25.17
CA GLN A 35 11.41 32.35 -25.59
C GLN A 35 12.35 32.84 -24.47
N ALA A 36 11.83 33.13 -23.28
CA ALA A 36 12.68 33.45 -22.14
C ALA A 36 13.59 32.24 -21.81
N PRO A 37 14.92 32.44 -21.63
CA PRO A 37 15.82 31.36 -21.27
C PRO A 37 15.35 30.72 -19.97
N GLU A 38 15.07 29.41 -20.00
CA GLU A 38 14.65 28.66 -18.81
C GLU A 38 15.63 28.96 -17.68
N PRO A 39 15.16 29.46 -16.51
CA PRO A 39 16.04 29.65 -15.38
C PRO A 39 16.68 28.30 -15.10
N THR A 40 18.01 28.25 -15.16
CA THR A 40 18.84 27.10 -14.81
C THR A 40 18.77 26.90 -13.30
N THR A 41 17.59 26.57 -12.78
CA THR A 41 17.49 25.93 -11.48
C THR A 41 18.16 24.59 -11.65
N ASN A 42 19.36 24.45 -11.07
CA ASN A 42 20.03 23.17 -10.78
C ASN A 42 19.21 22.32 -9.78
N ALA A 43 17.87 22.39 -9.85
CA ALA A 43 17.00 21.40 -9.28
C ALA A 43 17.43 20.09 -9.93
N VAL A 44 18.05 19.23 -9.11
CA VAL A 44 18.42 17.87 -9.44
C VAL A 44 17.22 17.29 -10.16
N ARG A 45 17.30 17.21 -11.49
CA ARG A 45 16.26 16.61 -12.31
C ARG A 45 16.32 15.15 -11.95
N VAL A 46 15.51 14.78 -10.96
CA VAL A 46 15.38 13.42 -10.52
C VAL A 46 14.88 12.67 -11.74
N ASP A 47 15.79 11.92 -12.38
CA ASP A 47 15.45 11.08 -13.50
C ASP A 47 14.49 10.02 -12.97
N VAL A 48 13.19 10.29 -13.12
CA VAL A 48 12.12 9.44 -12.63
C VAL A 48 12.26 8.04 -13.22
N ASP A 49 12.75 7.91 -14.45
CA ASP A 49 13.00 6.61 -15.07
C ASP A 49 14.15 5.88 -14.39
N LYS A 50 15.22 6.60 -14.01
CA LYS A 50 16.30 6.06 -13.17
C LYS A 50 15.83 5.66 -11.77
N LEU A 51 15.03 6.50 -11.09
CA LEU A 51 14.48 6.15 -9.77
C LEU A 51 13.57 4.93 -9.84
N LEU A 52 12.68 4.88 -10.82
CA LEU A 52 11.75 3.76 -10.98
C LEU A 52 12.47 2.48 -11.40
N SER A 53 13.49 2.56 -12.26
CA SER A 53 14.31 1.42 -12.65
C SER A 53 15.17 0.90 -11.50
N GLU A 54 15.76 1.78 -10.68
CA GLU A 54 16.48 1.37 -9.47
C GLU A 54 15.50 0.79 -8.44
N ALA A 55 14.32 1.39 -8.25
CA ALA A 55 13.27 0.85 -7.42
C ALA A 55 12.87 -0.55 -7.85
N ARG A 56 12.68 -0.76 -9.15
CA ARG A 56 12.40 -2.08 -9.74
C ARG A 56 13.55 -3.06 -9.48
N ARG A 57 14.80 -2.67 -9.76
CA ARG A 57 15.99 -3.51 -9.56
C ARG A 57 16.11 -3.95 -8.11
N GLN A 58 15.93 -3.04 -7.17
CA GLN A 58 15.91 -3.33 -5.74
C GLN A 58 14.74 -4.24 -5.36
N GLY A 59 13.54 -4.00 -5.92
CA GLY A 59 12.38 -4.87 -5.75
C GLY A 59 12.63 -6.31 -6.21
N GLU A 60 13.24 -6.50 -7.40
CA GLU A 60 13.58 -7.82 -7.94
C GLU A 60 14.67 -8.53 -7.14
N LEU A 61 15.75 -7.83 -6.78
CA LEU A 61 16.83 -8.36 -5.93
C LEU A 61 16.28 -8.79 -4.57
N ARG A 62 15.39 -7.98 -4.00
CA ARG A 62 14.72 -8.26 -2.73
C ARG A 62 13.81 -9.48 -2.82
N GLN A 63 12.98 -9.53 -3.86
CA GLN A 63 12.14 -10.68 -4.12
C GLN A 63 13.01 -11.95 -4.19
N ARG A 64 14.15 -11.90 -4.87
CA ARG A 64 15.10 -13.01 -4.89
C ARG A 64 15.66 -13.32 -3.51
N ARG A 65 16.00 -12.33 -2.67
CA ARG A 65 16.51 -12.56 -1.30
C ARG A 65 15.48 -13.23 -0.38
N ILE A 66 14.20 -12.90 -0.51
CA ILE A 66 13.13 -13.52 0.30
C ILE A 66 12.75 -14.88 -0.26
N GLN A 67 12.60 -14.98 -1.58
CA GLN A 67 12.09 -16.19 -2.22
C GLN A 67 13.13 -17.28 -2.35
N ARG A 68 14.41 -16.97 -2.60
CA ARG A 68 15.46 -17.99 -2.71
C ARG A 68 15.60 -18.88 -1.48
N PRO A 69 15.70 -18.36 -0.24
CA PRO A 69 15.81 -19.22 0.93
C PRO A 69 14.53 -20.03 1.16
N LEU A 70 13.35 -19.41 1.01
CA LEU A 70 12.07 -20.13 1.17
C LEU A 70 11.88 -21.21 0.11
N PHE A 71 12.28 -20.93 -1.14
CA PHE A 71 12.28 -21.89 -2.23
C PHE A 71 13.30 -23.00 -2.00
N ALA A 72 14.50 -22.69 -1.50
CA ALA A 72 15.51 -23.69 -1.15
C ALA A 72 15.03 -24.61 -0.02
N VAL A 73 14.34 -24.07 0.99
CA VAL A 73 13.71 -24.87 2.05
C VAL A 73 12.62 -25.77 1.47
N CYS A 74 11.74 -25.24 0.61
CA CYS A 74 10.72 -26.05 -0.07
C CYS A 74 11.36 -27.17 -0.91
N LEU A 75 12.34 -26.84 -1.75
CA LEU A 75 13.05 -27.82 -2.57
C LEU A 75 13.73 -28.89 -1.71
N GLY A 76 14.37 -28.48 -0.61
CA GLY A 76 14.95 -29.41 0.37
C GLY A 76 13.91 -30.36 0.96
N CYS A 77 12.71 -29.87 1.29
CA CYS A 77 11.62 -30.70 1.78
C CYS A 77 11.10 -31.69 0.73
N VAL A 78 11.03 -31.27 -0.54
CA VAL A 78 10.64 -32.15 -1.66
C VAL A 78 11.70 -33.23 -1.89
N LEU A 79 12.98 -32.85 -1.92
CA LEU A 79 14.08 -33.80 -2.06
C LEU A 79 14.13 -34.80 -0.90
N LEU A 80 13.89 -34.33 0.33
CA LEU A 80 13.79 -35.19 1.51
C LEU A 80 12.63 -36.19 1.39
N ALA A 81 11.47 -35.74 0.91
CA ALA A 81 10.33 -36.62 0.64
C ALA A 81 10.64 -37.67 -0.44
N VAL A 82 11.30 -37.27 -1.54
CA VAL A 82 11.74 -38.22 -2.59
C VAL A 82 12.73 -39.23 -2.03
N ALA A 83 13.69 -38.79 -1.22
CA ALA A 83 14.65 -39.70 -0.57
C ALA A 83 13.94 -40.73 0.33
N TYR A 84 12.94 -40.31 1.11
CA TYR A 84 12.15 -41.24 1.93
C TYR A 84 11.35 -42.23 1.10
N ILE A 85 10.78 -41.79 -0.04
CA ILE A 85 10.11 -42.70 -0.99
C ILE A 85 11.11 -43.72 -1.53
N CYS A 86 12.28 -43.28 -1.99
CA CYS A 86 13.32 -44.17 -2.50
C CYS A 86 13.76 -45.19 -1.45
N ILE A 87 14.04 -44.75 -0.21
CA ILE A 87 14.40 -45.63 0.91
C ILE A 87 13.29 -46.65 1.17
N ALA A 88 12.03 -46.22 1.19
CA ALA A 88 10.89 -47.12 1.38
C ALA A 88 10.72 -48.13 0.24
N GLN A 89 11.17 -47.83 -0.98
CA GLN A 89 11.16 -48.75 -2.12
C GLN A 89 12.36 -49.71 -2.13
N THR A 90 13.54 -49.24 -1.70
CA THR A 90 14.76 -50.07 -1.65
C THR A 90 14.80 -51.01 -0.45
N GLU A 91 14.18 -50.62 0.65
CA GLU A 91 14.02 -51.44 1.86
C GLU A 91 12.91 -52.48 1.64
N LEU A 92 13.15 -53.41 0.71
CA LEU A 92 12.36 -54.61 0.48
C LEU A 92 12.37 -55.59 1.69
N LEU A 93 13.02 -55.23 2.81
CA LEU A 93 13.36 -56.17 3.88
C LEU A 93 12.85 -55.81 5.29
N ARG A 94 12.33 -54.60 5.56
CA ARG A 94 11.86 -54.21 6.91
C ARG A 94 10.48 -53.51 6.91
N PRO A 95 9.38 -54.27 7.04
CA PRO A 95 8.01 -53.72 7.01
C PRO A 95 7.71 -52.72 8.14
N ASP A 96 8.49 -52.75 9.22
CA ASP A 96 8.43 -51.83 10.37
C ASP A 96 8.83 -50.39 10.02
N LEU A 97 9.65 -50.18 8.97
CA LEU A 97 10.13 -48.84 8.59
C LEU A 97 9.25 -48.12 7.56
N ILE A 98 8.38 -48.86 6.84
CA ILE A 98 7.57 -48.29 5.75
C ILE A 98 6.60 -47.23 6.28
N ALA A 99 5.91 -47.51 7.38
CA ALA A 99 4.93 -46.59 7.96
C ALA A 99 5.54 -45.26 8.45
N PRO A 100 6.63 -45.25 9.26
CA PRO A 100 7.25 -44.00 9.69
C PRO A 100 7.85 -43.20 8.53
N LEU A 101 8.44 -43.87 7.52
CA LEU A 101 8.95 -43.20 6.30
C LEU A 101 7.83 -42.53 5.50
N ALA A 102 6.67 -43.18 5.35
CA ALA A 102 5.51 -42.61 4.68
C ALA A 102 4.99 -41.36 5.41
N VAL A 103 4.90 -41.40 6.75
CA VAL A 103 4.48 -40.25 7.56
C VAL A 103 5.50 -39.09 7.45
N ALA A 104 6.79 -39.39 7.50
CA ALA A 104 7.86 -38.40 7.32
C ALA A 104 7.81 -37.74 5.93
N THR A 105 7.57 -38.54 4.88
CA THR A 105 7.38 -38.08 3.49
C THR A 105 6.24 -37.07 3.38
N VAL A 106 5.05 -37.45 3.84
CA VAL A 106 3.86 -36.57 3.77
C VAL A 106 4.10 -35.28 4.53
N SER A 107 4.73 -35.37 5.70
CA SER A 107 4.95 -34.20 6.55
C SER A 107 5.99 -33.24 5.98
N ALA A 108 7.06 -33.76 5.37
CA ALA A 108 8.03 -32.95 4.63
C ALA A 108 7.35 -32.22 3.46
N LEU A 109 6.50 -32.90 2.68
CA LEU A 109 5.77 -32.28 1.57
C LEU A 109 4.81 -31.18 2.05
N LEU A 110 4.05 -31.43 3.12
CA LEU A 110 3.14 -30.44 3.69
C LEU A 110 3.92 -29.23 4.23
N PHE A 111 5.00 -29.44 4.97
CA PHE A 111 5.83 -28.34 5.46
C PHE A 111 6.45 -27.52 4.31
N GLY A 112 6.98 -28.18 3.27
CA GLY A 112 7.46 -27.51 2.06
C GLY A 112 6.37 -26.70 1.35
N GLY A 113 5.14 -27.23 1.29
CA GLY A 113 3.97 -26.52 0.81
C GLY A 113 3.64 -25.26 1.63
N PHE A 114 3.69 -25.35 2.97
CA PHE A 114 3.46 -24.22 3.87
C PHE A 114 4.49 -23.11 3.65
N VAL A 115 5.79 -23.46 3.63
CA VAL A 115 6.88 -22.50 3.40
C VAL A 115 6.75 -21.85 2.02
N SER A 116 6.34 -22.62 1.00
CA SER A 116 6.06 -22.08 -0.34
C SER A 116 4.94 -21.05 -0.32
N LEU A 117 3.86 -21.32 0.41
CA LEU A 117 2.74 -20.38 0.52
C LEU A 117 3.10 -19.12 1.30
N LEU A 118 3.97 -19.22 2.31
CA LEU A 118 4.52 -18.04 2.99
C LEU A 118 5.39 -17.17 2.08
N SER A 119 6.03 -17.79 1.08
CA SER A 119 6.86 -17.08 0.09
C SER A 119 6.05 -16.34 -0.98
N LEU A 120 4.74 -16.60 -1.07
CA LEU A 120 3.87 -15.94 -2.02
C LEU A 120 3.57 -14.51 -1.61
N LEU A 121 3.94 -13.59 -2.50
CA LEU A 121 3.51 -12.20 -2.42
C LEU A 121 2.27 -11.98 -3.30
N PRO A 122 1.27 -11.19 -2.84
CA PRO A 122 0.06 -10.88 -3.60
C PRO A 122 0.30 -10.27 -4.98
N THR A 123 1.48 -9.69 -5.20
CA THR A 123 1.87 -9.01 -6.44
C THR A 123 2.33 -9.95 -7.55
N GLN A 124 2.42 -11.26 -7.31
CA GLN A 124 3.06 -12.20 -8.23
C GLN A 124 2.10 -13.26 -8.78
N PRO A 125 1.34 -12.95 -9.85
CA PRO A 125 0.36 -13.89 -10.39
C PRO A 125 0.99 -15.20 -10.88
N ARG A 126 2.21 -15.15 -11.45
CA ARG A 126 2.95 -16.35 -11.91
C ARG A 126 3.39 -17.22 -10.74
N ALA A 127 3.93 -16.62 -9.67
CA ALA A 127 4.32 -17.37 -8.48
C ALA A 127 3.11 -18.01 -7.81
N THR A 128 1.98 -17.30 -7.74
CA THR A 128 0.72 -17.83 -7.22
C THR A 128 0.24 -19.04 -8.04
N LEU A 129 0.37 -19.03 -9.37
CA LEU A 129 0.05 -20.18 -10.23
C LEU A 129 0.99 -21.36 -9.98
N CYS A 130 2.30 -21.12 -9.89
CA CYS A 130 3.27 -22.17 -9.57
C CYS A 130 3.00 -22.78 -8.19
N ALA A 131 2.77 -21.97 -7.17
CA ALA A 131 2.50 -22.46 -5.82
C ALA A 131 1.15 -23.17 -5.73
N ALA A 132 0.11 -22.71 -6.45
CA ALA A 132 -1.14 -23.45 -6.57
C ALA A 132 -0.90 -24.84 -7.14
N SER A 133 -0.08 -24.94 -8.19
CA SER A 133 0.31 -26.22 -8.81
C SER A 133 1.11 -27.09 -7.84
N CYS A 134 2.08 -26.51 -7.11
CA CYS A 134 2.84 -27.23 -6.09
C CYS A 134 1.93 -27.74 -4.96
N VAL A 135 0.99 -26.93 -4.46
CA VAL A 135 0.02 -27.36 -3.44
C VAL A 135 -0.85 -28.49 -3.97
N VAL A 136 -1.35 -28.40 -5.20
CA VAL A 136 -2.11 -29.48 -5.83
C VAL A 136 -1.28 -30.77 -5.91
N LEU A 137 -0.02 -30.68 -6.34
CA LEU A 137 0.89 -31.84 -6.40
C LEU A 137 1.17 -32.42 -5.01
N VAL A 138 1.40 -31.59 -4.00
CA VAL A 138 1.60 -32.02 -2.61
C VAL A 138 0.36 -32.72 -2.06
N LEU A 139 -0.83 -32.14 -2.25
CA LEU A 139 -2.08 -32.73 -1.79
C LEU A 139 -2.40 -34.04 -2.54
N ALA A 140 -2.15 -34.10 -3.84
CA ALA A 140 -2.31 -35.32 -4.64
C ALA A 140 -1.30 -36.41 -4.22
N GLY A 141 -0.03 -36.07 -4.03
CA GLY A 141 0.99 -37.00 -3.55
C GLY A 141 0.68 -37.54 -2.16
N ALA A 142 0.26 -36.66 -1.22
CA ALA A 142 -0.19 -37.06 0.11
C ALA A 142 -1.41 -37.99 0.03
N SER A 143 -2.36 -37.71 -0.86
CA SER A 143 -3.54 -38.56 -1.10
C SER A 143 -3.14 -39.97 -1.56
N VAL A 144 -2.25 -40.07 -2.55
CA VAL A 144 -1.78 -41.36 -3.07
C VAL A 144 -1.04 -42.14 -1.99
N ALA A 145 -0.13 -41.48 -1.27
CA ALA A 145 0.61 -42.11 -0.17
C ALA A 145 -0.32 -42.60 0.95
N MET A 146 -1.36 -41.84 1.29
CA MET A 146 -2.39 -42.22 2.27
C MET A 146 -3.17 -43.46 1.82
N VAL A 147 -3.58 -43.53 0.56
CA VAL A 147 -4.31 -44.68 0.01
C VAL A 147 -3.43 -45.93 -0.04
N GLN A 148 -2.19 -45.80 -0.54
CA GLN A 148 -1.27 -46.92 -0.70
C GLN A 148 -0.80 -47.50 0.64
N ASN A 149 -0.50 -46.65 1.63
CA ASN A 149 0.09 -47.09 2.90
C ASN A 149 -0.94 -47.31 4.02
N GLY A 150 -2.19 -46.84 3.85
CA GLY A 150 -3.23 -46.92 4.87
C GLY A 150 -4.45 -47.71 4.41
N ALA A 151 -5.21 -47.15 3.47
CA ALA A 151 -6.52 -47.68 3.09
C ALA A 151 -6.42 -49.05 2.40
N LEU A 152 -5.50 -49.22 1.46
CA LEU A 152 -5.39 -50.46 0.68
C LEU A 152 -4.90 -51.66 1.52
N PRO A 153 -3.87 -51.54 2.39
CA PRO A 153 -3.49 -52.61 3.30
C PRO A 153 -4.59 -52.95 4.30
N ALA A 154 -5.28 -51.96 4.87
CA ALA A 154 -6.41 -52.17 5.78
C ALA A 154 -7.55 -52.92 5.09
N ALA A 155 -7.94 -52.49 3.89
CA ALA A 155 -8.97 -53.18 3.10
C ALA A 155 -8.55 -54.62 2.77
N ARG A 156 -7.32 -54.85 2.31
CA ARG A 156 -6.81 -56.21 2.03
C ARG A 156 -6.80 -57.10 3.27
N ALA A 157 -6.46 -56.56 4.44
CA ALA A 157 -6.51 -57.30 5.71
C ALA A 157 -7.95 -57.74 6.05
N VAL A 158 -8.92 -56.84 5.87
CA VAL A 158 -10.36 -57.11 6.06
C VAL A 158 -10.84 -58.18 5.09
N PHE A 159 -10.61 -58.01 3.78
CA PHE A 159 -11.13 -58.92 2.75
C PHE A 159 -10.45 -60.28 2.71
N SER A 160 -9.20 -60.40 3.18
CA SER A 160 -8.49 -61.69 3.21
C SER A 160 -8.85 -62.57 4.41
N GLY A 161 -9.83 -62.18 5.25
CA GLY A 161 -10.24 -62.96 6.43
C GLY A 161 -9.21 -62.93 7.58
N ARG A 162 -8.05 -62.30 7.39
CA ARG A 162 -7.01 -62.13 8.42
C ARG A 162 -7.47 -61.31 9.63
N CYS A 163 -8.55 -60.55 9.49
CA CYS A 163 -9.18 -59.82 10.60
C CYS A 163 -9.75 -60.72 11.70
N ALA A 164 -10.14 -61.97 11.40
CA ALA A 164 -10.63 -62.90 12.43
C ALA A 164 -9.55 -63.20 13.50
N ALA A 165 -8.28 -63.19 13.10
CA ALA A 165 -7.15 -63.42 14.00
C ALA A 165 -6.75 -62.20 14.85
N LEU A 166 -7.14 -60.99 14.44
CA LEU A 166 -6.79 -59.73 15.11
C LEU A 166 -7.85 -59.27 16.13
N GLY A 167 -9.03 -59.91 16.15
CA GLY A 167 -10.15 -59.55 17.01
C GLY A 167 -11.03 -58.42 16.46
N ALA A 168 -12.30 -58.39 16.90
CA ALA A 168 -13.32 -57.46 16.38
C ALA A 168 -12.93 -55.98 16.57
N HIS A 169 -12.28 -55.65 17.68
CA HIS A 169 -11.84 -54.28 17.97
C HIS A 169 -10.76 -53.77 16.99
N ALA A 170 -9.79 -54.61 16.62
CA ALA A 170 -8.75 -54.24 15.66
C ALA A 170 -9.33 -54.09 14.24
N CYS A 171 -10.29 -54.95 13.86
CA CYS A 171 -11.00 -54.83 12.58
C CYS A 171 -11.80 -53.52 12.51
N GLY A 172 -12.54 -53.17 13.56
CA GLY A 172 -13.26 -51.89 13.65
C GLY A 172 -12.34 -50.68 13.60
N ALA A 173 -11.15 -50.78 14.18
CA ALA A 173 -10.14 -49.74 14.12
C ALA A 173 -9.59 -49.50 12.71
N LEU A 174 -9.23 -50.58 12.01
CA LEU A 174 -8.74 -50.52 10.63
C LEU A 174 -9.80 -49.96 9.68
N LEU A 175 -11.06 -50.35 9.87
CA LEU A 175 -12.17 -49.82 9.08
C LEU A 175 -12.38 -48.32 9.33
N SER A 176 -12.37 -47.89 10.59
CA SER A 176 -12.48 -46.47 10.96
C SER A 176 -11.35 -45.63 10.34
N ILE A 177 -10.11 -46.16 10.36
CA ILE A 177 -8.97 -45.52 9.73
C ILE A 177 -9.17 -45.41 8.21
N ALA A 178 -9.63 -46.48 7.54
CA ALA A 178 -9.88 -46.46 6.11
C ALA A 178 -10.97 -45.45 5.72
N VAL A 179 -12.06 -45.37 6.48
CA VAL A 179 -13.13 -44.37 6.29
C VAL A 179 -12.59 -42.95 6.45
N LEU A 180 -11.77 -42.71 7.47
CA LEU A 180 -11.15 -41.40 7.68
C LEU A 180 -10.21 -41.01 6.52
N HIS A 181 -9.42 -41.95 6.01
CA HIS A 181 -8.56 -41.70 4.84
C HIS A 181 -9.39 -41.38 3.58
N ALA A 182 -10.51 -42.08 3.37
CA ALA A 182 -11.43 -41.80 2.27
C ALA A 182 -12.06 -40.39 2.41
N ALA A 183 -12.45 -39.99 3.63
CA ALA A 183 -12.95 -38.65 3.88
C ALA A 183 -11.88 -37.57 3.59
N CYS A 184 -10.63 -37.79 4.01
CA CYS A 184 -9.52 -36.88 3.68
C CYS A 184 -9.29 -36.78 2.16
N PHE A 185 -9.39 -37.91 1.43
CA PHE A 185 -9.29 -37.91 -0.03
C PHE A 185 -10.35 -37.01 -0.68
N VAL A 186 -11.60 -37.06 -0.22
CA VAL A 186 -12.67 -36.18 -0.72
C VAL A 186 -12.34 -34.70 -0.43
N VAL A 187 -11.81 -34.39 0.75
CA VAL A 187 -11.37 -33.03 1.09
C VAL A 187 -10.26 -32.54 0.14
N TYR A 188 -9.27 -33.39 -0.19
CA TYR A 188 -8.23 -33.03 -1.16
C TYR A 188 -8.79 -32.83 -2.56
N ALA A 189 -9.64 -33.74 -3.04
CA ALA A 189 -10.24 -33.64 -4.36
C ALA A 189 -11.05 -32.34 -4.50
N PHE A 190 -11.83 -31.99 -3.48
CA PHE A 190 -12.56 -30.72 -3.43
C PHE A 190 -11.61 -29.52 -3.39
N GLY A 191 -10.55 -29.58 -2.58
CA GLY A 191 -9.53 -28.54 -2.51
C GLY A 191 -8.83 -28.30 -3.86
N ILE A 192 -8.44 -29.38 -4.54
CA ILE A 192 -7.81 -29.34 -5.87
C ILE A 192 -8.77 -28.73 -6.89
N ALA A 193 -10.03 -29.20 -6.93
CA ALA A 193 -11.05 -28.65 -7.83
C ALA A 193 -11.29 -27.16 -7.58
N ARG A 194 -11.33 -26.73 -6.31
CA ARG A 194 -11.50 -25.34 -5.91
C ARG A 194 -10.31 -24.47 -6.28
N ILE A 195 -9.08 -24.97 -6.09
CA ILE A 195 -7.86 -24.31 -6.55
C ILE A 195 -7.92 -24.15 -8.07
N ALA A 196 -8.16 -25.24 -8.82
CA ALA A 196 -8.25 -25.21 -10.28
C ALA A 196 -9.30 -24.21 -10.79
N TRP A 197 -10.47 -24.16 -10.15
CA TRP A 197 -11.50 -23.16 -10.45
C TRP A 197 -11.03 -21.73 -10.18
N SER A 198 -10.31 -21.51 -9.09
CA SER A 198 -9.78 -20.19 -8.73
C SER A 198 -8.70 -19.68 -9.69
N LEU A 199 -8.04 -20.56 -10.44
CA LEU A 199 -7.04 -20.18 -11.44
C LEU A 199 -7.67 -19.54 -12.68
N ARG A 200 -9.00 -19.53 -12.81
CA ARG A 200 -9.70 -18.83 -13.88
C ARG A 200 -9.35 -17.33 -13.89
N PRO A 201 -9.21 -16.71 -15.09
CA PRO A 201 -8.72 -15.34 -15.24
C PRO A 201 -9.47 -14.28 -14.42
N ARG A 202 -10.73 -14.53 -14.08
CA ARG A 202 -11.64 -13.56 -13.44
C ARG A 202 -11.40 -13.33 -11.94
N ALA A 203 -10.70 -14.21 -11.23
CA ALA A 203 -10.48 -14.03 -9.80
C ALA A 203 -9.29 -13.07 -9.54
N SER A 204 -9.45 -12.11 -8.62
CA SER A 204 -8.34 -11.26 -8.16
C SER A 204 -7.26 -12.09 -7.45
N VAL A 205 -5.99 -11.69 -7.57
CA VAL A 205 -4.85 -12.44 -6.99
C VAL A 205 -4.98 -12.67 -5.48
N PRO A 206 -5.39 -11.69 -4.65
CA PRO A 206 -5.58 -11.90 -3.20
C PRO A 206 -6.60 -13.00 -2.91
N ARG A 207 -7.72 -13.03 -3.66
CA ARG A 207 -8.75 -14.06 -3.51
C ARG A 207 -8.23 -15.44 -3.88
N ARG A 208 -7.37 -15.56 -4.91
CA ARG A 208 -6.72 -16.83 -5.26
C ARG A 208 -5.82 -17.32 -4.14
N ILE A 209 -4.99 -16.44 -3.58
CA ILE A 209 -4.10 -16.77 -2.46
C ILE A 209 -4.90 -17.25 -1.25
N ASP A 210 -5.99 -16.57 -0.89
CA ASP A 210 -6.85 -17.01 0.21
C ASP A 210 -7.51 -18.37 -0.05
N ILE A 211 -7.93 -18.65 -1.29
CA ILE A 211 -8.45 -19.98 -1.67
C ILE A 211 -7.37 -21.05 -1.54
N ILE A 212 -6.16 -20.79 -2.05
CA ILE A 212 -5.04 -21.74 -1.98
C ILE A 212 -4.69 -22.03 -0.51
N TRP A 213 -4.56 -20.98 0.32
CA TRP A 213 -4.31 -21.12 1.76
C TRP A 213 -5.39 -21.91 2.46
N SER A 214 -6.67 -21.62 2.19
CA SER A 214 -7.77 -22.36 2.80
C SER A 214 -7.68 -23.84 2.44
N CYS A 215 -7.51 -24.17 1.16
CA CYS A 215 -7.42 -25.57 0.71
C CYS A 215 -6.21 -26.29 1.32
N PHE A 216 -5.08 -25.60 1.41
CA PHE A 216 -3.87 -26.14 2.05
C PHE A 216 -4.09 -26.40 3.54
N VAL A 217 -4.66 -25.45 4.28
CA VAL A 217 -4.97 -25.59 5.71
C VAL A 217 -5.92 -26.76 5.94
N TRP A 218 -7.02 -26.86 5.18
CA TRP A 218 -7.95 -28.00 5.26
C TRP A 218 -7.24 -29.32 5.02
N GLY A 219 -6.33 -29.38 4.05
CA GLY A 219 -5.54 -30.57 3.77
C GLY A 219 -4.57 -30.94 4.88
N VAL A 220 -3.88 -29.96 5.48
CA VAL A 220 -2.98 -30.18 6.62
C VAL A 220 -3.77 -30.63 7.86
N SER A 221 -4.91 -30.00 8.14
CA SER A 221 -5.79 -30.38 9.25
C SER A 221 -6.32 -31.80 9.12
N ALA A 222 -6.73 -32.21 7.91
CA ALA A 222 -7.20 -33.55 7.63
C ALA A 222 -6.11 -34.62 7.90
N ASN A 223 -4.87 -34.36 7.46
CA ASN A 223 -3.72 -35.22 7.80
C ASN A 223 -3.44 -35.28 9.30
N GLY A 224 -3.40 -34.12 9.96
CA GLY A 224 -3.14 -34.03 11.40
C GLY A 224 -4.16 -34.82 12.20
N LEU A 225 -5.46 -34.69 11.88
CA LEU A 225 -6.53 -35.43 12.54
C LEU A 225 -6.41 -36.94 12.29
N THR A 226 -6.06 -37.35 11.08
CA THR A 226 -5.82 -38.76 10.75
C THR A 226 -4.67 -39.35 11.55
N LEU A 227 -3.59 -38.59 11.73
CA LEU A 227 -2.44 -39.01 12.52
C LEU A 227 -2.80 -39.14 14.01
N VAL A 228 -3.53 -38.17 14.57
CA VAL A 228 -4.05 -38.25 15.95
C VAL A 228 -4.95 -39.47 16.13
N ALA A 229 -5.88 -39.71 15.21
CA ALA A 229 -6.75 -40.88 15.26
C ALA A 229 -5.94 -42.19 15.27
N ARG A 230 -4.90 -42.30 14.42
CA ARG A 230 -4.01 -43.48 14.42
C ARG A 230 -3.28 -43.67 15.74
N ILE A 231 -2.79 -42.59 16.35
CA ILE A 231 -2.12 -42.64 17.65
C ILE A 231 -3.09 -43.14 18.73
N VAL A 232 -4.28 -42.53 18.81
CA VAL A 232 -5.32 -42.91 19.79
C VAL A 232 -5.74 -44.37 19.62
N MET A 233 -5.96 -44.82 18.38
CA MET A 233 -6.34 -46.21 18.11
C MET A 233 -5.21 -47.19 18.42
N SER A 234 -3.95 -46.81 18.22
CA SER A 234 -2.79 -47.65 18.58
C SER A 234 -2.69 -47.86 20.10
N PHE A 235 -3.04 -46.84 20.89
CA PHE A 235 -3.16 -46.97 22.35
C PHE A 235 -4.35 -47.84 22.75
N ALA A 236 -5.52 -47.64 22.13
CA ALA A 236 -6.74 -48.36 22.45
C ALA A 236 -6.65 -49.88 22.17
N VAL A 237 -5.89 -50.28 21.14
CA VAL A 237 -5.71 -51.69 20.76
C VAL A 237 -4.62 -52.40 21.58
N GLY A 238 -3.98 -51.72 22.53
CA GLY A 238 -2.96 -52.33 23.40
C GLY A 238 -1.64 -52.67 22.69
N ALA A 239 -1.42 -52.14 21.49
CA ALA A 239 -0.17 -52.32 20.72
C ALA A 239 1.03 -51.55 21.32
N ALA A 240 0.81 -50.84 22.45
CA ALA A 240 1.74 -49.92 23.10
C ALA A 240 3.09 -50.54 23.54
N ALA A 241 3.21 -51.87 23.60
CA ALA A 241 4.43 -52.52 24.09
C ALA A 241 5.56 -52.63 23.06
N ARG A 242 5.29 -52.67 21.75
CA ARG A 242 6.34 -52.90 20.72
C ARG A 242 6.87 -51.66 20.02
N ASP A 243 6.20 -50.51 20.11
CA ASP A 243 6.45 -49.41 19.17
C ASP A 243 6.60 -48.03 19.85
N ARG A 244 7.36 -47.98 20.97
CA ARG A 244 7.62 -46.72 21.70
C ARG A 244 8.32 -45.66 20.84
N VAL A 245 9.09 -46.07 19.83
CA VAL A 245 9.82 -45.15 18.93
C VAL A 245 8.88 -44.53 17.88
N SER A 246 7.92 -45.28 17.35
CA SER A 246 6.97 -44.76 16.33
C SER A 246 5.92 -43.82 16.94
N GLY A 247 5.50 -44.07 18.19
CA GLY A 247 4.54 -43.22 18.92
C GLY A 247 5.05 -41.81 19.21
N GLY A 248 6.35 -41.66 19.54
CA GLY A 248 6.98 -40.35 19.78
C GLY A 248 7.05 -39.50 18.50
N VAL A 249 7.56 -40.08 17.41
CA VAL A 249 7.69 -39.37 16.11
C VAL A 249 6.32 -38.99 15.56
N GLY A 250 5.33 -39.88 15.63
CA GLY A 250 3.97 -39.59 15.20
C GLY A 250 3.33 -38.43 15.97
N SER A 251 3.52 -38.37 17.29
CA SER A 251 2.94 -37.33 18.13
C SER A 251 3.53 -35.95 17.84
N TRP A 252 4.87 -35.85 17.73
CA TRP A 252 5.54 -34.60 17.36
C TRP A 252 5.10 -34.09 15.99
N MET A 253 4.93 -35.02 15.04
CA MET A 253 4.50 -34.67 13.70
C MET A 253 3.04 -34.20 13.66
N ALA A 254 2.15 -34.81 14.44
CA ALA A 254 0.77 -34.35 14.58
C ALA A 254 0.71 -32.93 15.14
N ILE A 255 1.49 -32.65 16.19
CA ILE A 255 1.61 -31.31 16.78
C ILE A 255 2.14 -30.32 15.74
N ALA A 256 3.17 -30.68 14.97
CA ALA A 256 3.72 -29.82 13.93
C ALA A 256 2.70 -29.48 12.84
N LEU A 257 1.95 -30.48 12.34
CA LEU A 257 0.91 -30.28 11.32
C LEU A 257 -0.26 -29.44 11.86
N LEU A 258 -0.72 -29.70 13.07
CA LEU A 258 -1.76 -28.89 13.71
C LEU A 258 -1.30 -27.45 13.94
N THR A 259 -0.03 -27.26 14.33
CA THR A 259 0.57 -25.94 14.45
C THR A 259 0.56 -25.24 13.10
N VAL A 260 1.02 -25.88 12.03
CA VAL A 260 0.98 -25.33 10.66
C VAL A 260 -0.46 -24.97 10.25
N ALA A 261 -1.45 -25.80 10.57
CA ALA A 261 -2.85 -25.52 10.28
C ALA A 261 -3.37 -24.27 11.04
N VAL A 262 -3.09 -24.17 12.34
CA VAL A 262 -3.48 -23.01 13.18
C VAL A 262 -2.81 -21.73 12.68
N LEU A 263 -1.50 -21.78 12.41
CA LEU A 263 -0.75 -20.63 11.90
C LEU A 263 -1.24 -20.22 10.50
N GLY A 264 -1.55 -21.19 9.63
CA GLY A 264 -2.07 -20.95 8.28
C GLY A 264 -3.52 -20.42 8.27
N ALA A 265 -4.35 -20.85 9.21
CA ALA A 265 -5.73 -20.37 9.34
C ALA A 265 -5.80 -18.90 9.80
N SER A 266 -4.82 -18.45 10.60
CA SER A 266 -4.79 -17.09 11.13
C SER A 266 -4.42 -16.07 10.05
N LYS A 267 -5.42 -15.38 9.50
CA LYS A 267 -5.23 -14.26 8.55
C LYS A 267 -4.30 -13.19 9.12
N ARG A 268 -4.47 -12.85 10.40
CA ARG A 268 -3.66 -11.83 11.10
C ARG A 268 -2.18 -12.24 11.17
N LEU A 269 -1.91 -13.50 11.55
CA LEU A 269 -0.53 -13.97 11.62
C LEU A 269 0.12 -14.07 10.24
N ARG A 270 -0.61 -14.58 9.23
CA ARG A 270 -0.14 -14.59 7.85
C ARG A 270 0.22 -13.18 7.38
N GLY A 271 -0.69 -12.22 7.60
CA GLY A 271 -0.45 -10.81 7.32
C GLY A 271 0.76 -10.26 8.06
N ALA A 272 0.96 -10.61 9.33
CA ALA A 272 2.11 -10.19 10.14
C ALA A 272 3.44 -10.81 9.67
N ILE A 273 3.46 -12.09 9.26
CA ILE A 273 4.65 -12.75 8.72
C ILE A 273 4.99 -12.17 7.36
N GLN A 274 4.00 -12.05 6.48
CA GLN A 274 4.18 -11.44 5.15
C GLN A 274 4.59 -9.97 5.27
N SER A 275 4.02 -9.21 6.21
CA SER A 275 4.45 -7.83 6.46
C SER A 275 5.86 -7.78 7.04
N ARG A 276 6.26 -8.68 7.94
CA ARG A 276 7.66 -8.77 8.43
C ARG A 276 8.64 -9.12 7.31
N LEU A 277 8.32 -10.08 6.45
CA LEU A 277 9.12 -10.38 5.26
C LEU A 277 9.16 -9.16 4.30
N ALA A 278 8.03 -8.47 4.16
CA ALA A 278 7.91 -7.20 3.42
C ALA A 278 8.52 -5.99 4.14
N ARG A 279 8.94 -6.09 5.40
CA ARG A 279 9.69 -5.05 6.14
C ARG A 279 11.20 -5.15 5.97
N GLN A 280 11.74 -6.33 5.70
CA GLN A 280 13.19 -6.56 5.55
C GLN A 280 13.85 -5.91 4.30
N GLY A 281 13.27 -4.87 3.68
CA GLY A 281 13.77 -4.36 2.39
C GLY A 281 13.58 -2.89 2.10
N GLY A 282 13.67 -2.04 3.12
CA GLY A 282 13.94 -0.61 2.96
C GLY A 282 12.77 0.25 2.43
N GLU A 283 12.99 1.56 2.41
CA GLU A 283 12.00 2.62 2.15
C GLU A 283 11.47 2.60 0.71
N LEU A 284 12.31 2.25 -0.26
CA LEU A 284 11.97 2.14 -1.69
C LEU A 284 10.85 1.11 -1.97
N SER A 285 10.69 0.14 -1.07
CA SER A 285 9.62 -0.86 -1.17
C SER A 285 8.24 -0.30 -0.82
N SER A 286 8.17 0.77 -0.03
CA SER A 286 6.90 1.38 0.36
C SER A 286 6.23 2.01 -0.86
N ALA A 287 6.97 2.77 -1.68
CA ALA A 287 6.49 3.31 -2.96
C ALA A 287 5.90 2.24 -3.90
N LEU A 288 6.65 1.17 -4.14
CA LEU A 288 6.20 0.08 -5.02
C LEU A 288 5.00 -0.68 -4.43
N CYS A 289 4.98 -0.86 -3.10
CA CYS A 289 3.87 -1.47 -2.39
C CYS A 289 2.60 -0.63 -2.57
N ILE A 290 2.68 0.67 -2.31
CA ILE A 290 1.59 1.64 -2.49
C ILE A 290 1.09 1.61 -3.93
N ALA A 291 1.98 1.71 -4.92
CA ALA A 291 1.59 1.63 -6.34
C ALA A 291 0.91 0.32 -6.70
N SER A 292 1.41 -0.81 -6.20
CA SER A 292 0.81 -2.12 -6.47
C SER A 292 -0.55 -2.32 -5.78
N LEU A 293 -0.73 -1.74 -4.59
CA LEU A 293 -1.94 -1.91 -3.78
C LEU A 293 -3.05 -0.94 -4.21
N ILE A 294 -2.73 0.34 -4.46
CA ILE A 294 -3.67 1.33 -5.01
C ILE A 294 -4.04 0.92 -6.44
N GLY A 295 -3.03 0.54 -7.22
CA GLY A 295 -3.16 0.28 -8.64
C GLY A 295 -3.82 -1.05 -9.00
N GLY A 296 -3.59 -2.10 -8.19
CA GLY A 296 -3.80 -3.49 -8.60
C GLY A 296 -2.93 -3.93 -9.80
N VAL A 297 -2.19 -2.99 -10.38
CA VAL A 297 -1.22 -3.20 -11.45
C VAL A 297 0.13 -3.24 -10.73
N GLY A 298 0.79 -4.41 -10.72
CA GLY A 298 2.17 -4.48 -10.23
C GLY A 298 2.97 -3.40 -10.94
N ALA A 299 3.81 -2.65 -10.20
CA ALA A 299 4.57 -1.51 -10.70
C ALA A 299 5.31 -1.88 -12.00
N SER A 300 4.62 -1.65 -13.11
CA SER A 300 4.97 -2.18 -14.41
C SER A 300 5.17 -1.01 -15.33
N GLU A 301 5.97 -1.24 -16.36
CA GLU A 301 6.17 -0.35 -17.47
C GLU A 301 4.84 0.17 -18.04
N ALA A 302 3.78 -0.64 -18.00
CA ALA A 302 2.43 -0.24 -18.38
C ALA A 302 1.82 0.82 -17.44
N ALA A 303 1.98 0.70 -16.12
CA ALA A 303 1.51 1.71 -15.17
C ALA A 303 2.27 3.02 -15.34
N LEU A 304 3.59 2.95 -15.53
CA LEU A 304 4.42 4.13 -15.81
C LEU A 304 4.04 4.78 -17.15
N ALA A 305 3.87 4.00 -18.21
CA ALA A 305 3.47 4.49 -19.51
C ALA A 305 2.07 5.15 -19.45
N LEU A 306 1.12 4.51 -18.76
CA LEU A 306 -0.21 5.05 -18.54
C LEU A 306 -0.15 6.35 -17.72
N GLY A 307 0.64 6.36 -16.64
CA GLY A 307 0.84 7.54 -15.81
C GLY A 307 1.45 8.70 -16.60
N LYS A 308 2.49 8.44 -17.42
CA LYS A 308 3.07 9.45 -18.31
C LYS A 308 2.06 9.96 -19.33
N ALA A 309 1.27 9.07 -19.94
CA ALA A 309 0.26 9.45 -20.94
C ALA A 309 -0.89 10.27 -20.34
N ARG A 310 -1.22 10.05 -19.06
CA ARG A 310 -2.30 10.74 -18.35
C ARG A 310 -1.81 11.85 -17.41
N PHE A 311 -0.52 12.15 -17.39
CA PHE A 311 -0.01 13.20 -16.52
C PHE A 311 -0.36 14.57 -17.09
N ARG A 312 -1.14 15.33 -16.32
CA ARG A 312 -1.67 16.63 -16.72
C ARG A 312 -1.40 17.67 -15.65
N CYS A 313 -1.54 18.93 -16.00
CA CYS A 313 -1.54 20.04 -15.07
C CYS A 313 -2.53 21.12 -15.51
N VAL A 314 -2.84 22.03 -14.60
CA VAL A 314 -3.64 23.23 -14.82
C VAL A 314 -2.84 24.43 -14.31
N ALA A 315 -2.89 25.56 -15.03
CA ALA A 315 -2.27 26.79 -14.55
C ALA A 315 -3.14 27.43 -13.45
N ALA A 316 -2.54 28.14 -12.50
CA ALA A 316 -3.31 28.76 -11.42
C ALA A 316 -4.39 29.73 -11.93
N SER A 317 -4.10 30.48 -13.01
CA SER A 317 -5.07 31.40 -13.62
C SER A 317 -6.27 30.71 -14.30
N ASP A 318 -6.15 29.42 -14.63
CA ASP A 318 -7.22 28.61 -15.23
C ASP A 318 -8.11 27.93 -14.17
N LEU A 319 -7.80 28.08 -12.88
CA LEU A 319 -8.61 27.55 -11.81
C LEU A 319 -9.89 28.38 -11.62
N ASP A 320 -11.01 27.68 -11.53
CA ASP A 320 -12.30 28.24 -11.14
C ASP A 320 -12.66 27.82 -9.71
N LYS A 321 -12.99 28.79 -8.88
CA LYS A 321 -13.48 28.59 -7.52
C LYS A 321 -14.75 27.74 -7.48
N GLN A 322 -15.67 27.91 -8.45
CA GLN A 322 -16.92 27.14 -8.50
C GLN A 322 -16.69 25.64 -8.70
N VAL A 323 -15.57 25.28 -9.36
CA VAL A 323 -15.17 23.88 -9.52
C VAL A 323 -14.76 23.28 -8.17
N LEU A 324 -14.11 24.07 -7.30
CA LEU A 324 -13.69 23.67 -5.95
C LEU A 324 -14.83 23.63 -4.93
N GLU A 325 -15.97 24.28 -5.21
CA GLU A 325 -17.19 24.25 -4.38
C GLU A 325 -17.95 22.93 -4.47
N ARG A 326 -17.80 22.20 -5.58
CA ARG A 326 -18.61 21.00 -5.86
C ARG A 326 -17.77 19.74 -5.76
N SER A 327 -18.23 18.75 -5.01
CA SER A 327 -17.62 17.41 -4.98
C SER A 327 -17.98 16.53 -6.18
N THR A 328 -18.95 16.95 -7.00
CA THR A 328 -19.38 16.20 -8.18
C THR A 328 -18.37 16.33 -9.32
N PRO A 329 -18.16 15.26 -10.13
CA PRO A 329 -17.35 15.32 -11.33
C PRO A 329 -17.73 16.48 -12.26
N ASP A 330 -16.73 17.09 -12.90
CA ASP A 330 -16.94 18.17 -13.88
C ASP A 330 -16.01 17.97 -15.09
N ALA A 331 -16.56 17.54 -16.21
CA ALA A 331 -15.82 17.33 -17.44
C ALA A 331 -15.16 18.63 -17.99
N ARG A 332 -15.72 19.80 -17.66
CA ARG A 332 -15.16 21.10 -18.09
C ARG A 332 -13.85 21.39 -17.38
N ALA A 333 -13.73 21.00 -16.11
CA ALA A 333 -12.49 21.13 -15.35
C ALA A 333 -11.37 20.30 -15.97
N HIS A 334 -11.69 19.09 -16.45
CA HIS A 334 -10.70 18.28 -17.15
C HIS A 334 -10.23 18.91 -18.46
N ALA A 335 -11.15 19.50 -19.23
CA ALA A 335 -10.87 20.08 -20.53
C ALA A 335 -9.88 21.26 -20.51
N VAL A 336 -9.82 22.03 -19.41
CA VAL A 336 -8.87 23.14 -19.25
C VAL A 336 -7.47 22.68 -18.82
N SER A 337 -7.32 21.48 -18.27
CA SER A 337 -5.99 20.92 -17.98
C SER A 337 -5.25 20.58 -19.29
N ARG A 338 -3.92 20.46 -19.23
CA ARG A 338 -3.06 20.11 -20.36
C ARG A 338 -2.06 19.02 -20.00
N ALA A 339 -1.59 18.26 -20.99
CA ALA A 339 -0.54 17.27 -20.78
C ALA A 339 0.74 17.93 -20.23
N ALA A 340 1.40 17.27 -19.28
CA ALA A 340 2.59 17.77 -18.60
C ALA A 340 3.72 16.74 -18.62
N ARG A 341 4.97 17.22 -18.50
CA ARG A 341 6.14 16.36 -18.26
C ARG A 341 6.40 16.24 -16.76
N PHE A 342 6.99 15.13 -16.32
CA PHE A 342 7.43 15.01 -14.93
C PHE A 342 8.47 16.09 -14.58
N GLY A 343 8.34 16.65 -13.38
CA GLY A 343 9.13 17.79 -12.90
C GLY A 343 8.68 19.14 -13.45
N GLN A 344 7.76 19.19 -14.42
CA GLN A 344 7.19 20.44 -14.92
C GLN A 344 6.09 20.98 -13.99
N VAL A 345 5.46 20.09 -13.22
CA VAL A 345 4.35 20.45 -12.33
C VAL A 345 4.91 20.88 -10.97
N ASP A 346 4.58 22.08 -10.56
CA ASP A 346 5.13 22.72 -9.37
C ASP A 346 4.62 22.10 -8.09
N ALA A 347 3.33 21.78 -8.04
CA ALA A 347 2.73 21.17 -6.87
C ALA A 347 1.60 20.20 -7.23
N PHE A 348 1.55 19.12 -6.47
CA PHE A 348 0.34 18.34 -6.26
C PHE A 348 -0.45 18.99 -5.13
N VAL A 349 -1.75 19.22 -5.32
CA VAL A 349 -2.61 19.85 -4.32
C VAL A 349 -3.53 18.80 -3.69
N SER A 350 -3.23 18.43 -2.44
CA SER A 350 -4.05 17.52 -1.63
C SER A 350 -5.01 18.32 -0.74
N HIS A 351 -6.30 17.97 -0.78
CA HIS A 351 -7.35 18.66 -0.03
C HIS A 351 -8.57 17.76 0.18
N SER A 352 -9.44 18.11 1.14
CA SER A 352 -10.75 17.48 1.28
C SER A 352 -11.83 18.23 0.51
N TRP A 353 -12.66 17.50 -0.21
CA TRP A 353 -13.87 18.03 -0.85
C TRP A 353 -14.96 18.45 0.14
N SER A 354 -14.91 17.95 1.38
CA SER A 354 -15.90 18.24 2.43
C SER A 354 -15.59 19.50 3.23
N ASP A 355 -14.40 20.07 3.09
CA ASP A 355 -14.03 21.32 3.76
C ASP A 355 -14.62 22.53 3.04
N ASP A 356 -14.80 23.63 3.79
CA ASP A 356 -15.29 24.91 3.30
C ASP A 356 -14.51 25.36 2.06
N SER A 357 -15.26 25.63 0.99
CA SER A 357 -14.70 25.95 -0.32
C SER A 357 -14.08 27.34 -0.39
N GLU A 358 -14.61 28.31 0.35
CA GLU A 358 -14.08 29.68 0.39
C GLU A 358 -12.70 29.69 1.06
N GLU A 359 -12.59 29.06 2.21
CA GLU A 359 -11.35 29.03 2.98
C GLU A 359 -10.27 28.21 2.27
N LYS A 360 -10.66 27.08 1.65
CA LYS A 360 -9.79 26.28 0.79
C LYS A 360 -9.29 27.07 -0.42
N TRP A 361 -10.18 27.79 -1.11
CA TRP A 361 -9.81 28.66 -2.23
C TRP A 361 -8.82 29.74 -1.80
N ARG A 362 -9.09 30.40 -0.67
CA ARG A 362 -8.21 31.43 -0.11
C ARG A 362 -6.83 30.87 0.26
N ALA A 363 -6.77 29.66 0.81
CA ALA A 363 -5.53 28.98 1.12
C ALA A 363 -4.71 28.70 -0.16
N LEU A 364 -5.36 28.18 -1.21
CA LEU A 364 -4.72 27.91 -2.50
C LEU A 364 -4.24 29.19 -3.20
N GLU A 365 -5.08 30.24 -3.24
CA GLU A 365 -4.68 31.55 -3.77
C GLU A 365 -3.47 32.12 -3.03
N THR A 366 -3.45 31.99 -1.70
CA THR A 366 -2.33 32.45 -0.88
C THR A 366 -1.04 31.76 -1.31
N TRP A 367 -1.07 30.42 -1.44
CA TRP A 367 0.09 29.67 -1.92
C TRP A 367 0.51 30.09 -3.33
N CYS A 368 -0.45 30.23 -4.27
CA CYS A 368 -0.14 30.62 -5.64
C CYS A 368 0.55 32.00 -5.71
N ARG A 369 0.06 32.98 -4.95
CA ARG A 369 0.67 34.32 -4.87
C ARG A 369 2.07 34.28 -4.27
N GLN A 370 2.30 33.41 -3.26
CA GLN A 370 3.63 33.22 -2.69
C GLN A 370 4.59 32.62 -3.71
N PHE A 371 4.15 31.59 -4.43
CA PHE A 371 4.89 30.97 -5.51
C PHE A 371 5.27 32.01 -6.59
N GLU A 372 4.31 32.79 -7.07
CA GLU A 372 4.53 33.83 -8.09
C GLU A 372 5.55 34.89 -7.64
N ARG A 373 5.50 35.29 -6.37
CA ARG A 373 6.45 36.27 -5.82
C ARG A 373 7.89 35.76 -5.86
N VAL A 374 8.09 34.48 -5.57
CA VAL A 374 9.42 33.84 -5.52
C VAL A 374 9.90 33.48 -6.93
N HIS A 375 9.04 32.86 -7.74
CA HIS A 375 9.41 32.26 -9.03
C HIS A 375 9.14 33.16 -10.25
N LYS A 376 8.45 34.30 -10.05
CA LYS A 376 8.11 35.27 -11.11
C LYS A 376 7.30 34.68 -12.28
N ARG A 377 6.54 33.62 -12.02
CA ARG A 377 5.58 32.98 -12.93
C ARG A 377 4.46 32.32 -12.13
N GLU A 378 3.32 32.09 -12.75
CA GLU A 378 2.25 31.30 -12.14
C GLU A 378 2.68 29.84 -11.94
N PRO A 379 2.16 29.16 -10.91
CA PRO A 379 2.41 27.74 -10.72
C PRO A 379 1.57 26.87 -11.66
N LEU A 380 2.14 25.74 -12.04
CA LEU A 380 1.45 24.62 -12.67
C LEU A 380 1.07 23.59 -11.61
N LEU A 381 -0.21 23.28 -11.52
CA LEU A 381 -0.79 22.49 -10.46
C LEU A 381 -1.31 21.16 -10.98
N TRP A 382 -1.13 20.11 -10.19
CA TRP A 382 -1.92 18.89 -10.30
C TRP A 382 -3.02 18.95 -9.25
N LEU A 383 -4.28 19.04 -9.69
CA LEU A 383 -5.47 18.96 -8.86
C LEU A 383 -6.36 17.84 -9.42
N ASP A 384 -6.81 16.94 -8.57
CA ASP A 384 -7.60 15.75 -8.93
C ASP A 384 -8.72 16.05 -9.93
N LYS A 385 -9.60 17.01 -9.66
CA LYS A 385 -10.76 17.30 -10.51
C LYS A 385 -10.41 17.86 -11.89
N TYR A 386 -9.25 18.47 -12.03
CA TYR A 386 -8.74 18.96 -13.33
C TYR A 386 -7.93 17.90 -14.04
N CYS A 387 -7.11 17.13 -13.32
CA CYS A 387 -6.10 16.27 -13.94
C CYS A 387 -6.56 14.82 -14.11
N ILE A 388 -7.55 14.37 -13.32
CA ILE A 388 -8.17 13.06 -13.47
C ILE A 388 -9.27 13.13 -14.53
N ASP A 389 -9.20 12.18 -15.46
CA ASP A 389 -10.27 11.89 -16.38
C ASP A 389 -11.46 11.29 -15.60
N GLN A 390 -12.53 12.08 -15.49
CA GLN A 390 -13.69 11.72 -14.68
C GLN A 390 -14.52 10.57 -15.30
N ASP A 391 -14.31 10.26 -16.58
CA ASP A 391 -14.94 9.12 -17.25
C ASP A 391 -14.18 7.80 -16.99
N ASP A 392 -12.94 7.90 -16.49
CA ASP A 392 -12.04 6.76 -16.20
C ASP A 392 -11.21 7.04 -14.93
N ILE A 393 -11.93 7.28 -13.83
CA ILE A 393 -11.35 7.57 -12.50
C ILE A 393 -10.42 6.43 -12.08
N ASP A 394 -10.85 5.18 -12.29
CA ASP A 394 -10.08 4.00 -11.89
C ASP A 394 -8.69 3.98 -12.53
N ALA A 395 -8.56 4.20 -13.85
CA ALA A 395 -7.25 4.21 -14.48
C ALA A 395 -6.35 5.32 -13.95
N SER A 396 -6.93 6.49 -13.64
CA SER A 396 -6.20 7.64 -13.12
C SER A 396 -5.75 7.44 -11.67
N VAL A 397 -6.63 6.92 -10.80
CA VAL A 397 -6.31 6.62 -9.40
C VAL A 397 -5.17 5.60 -9.29
N ARG A 398 -5.11 4.62 -10.21
CA ARG A 398 -3.99 3.66 -10.26
C ARG A 398 -2.63 4.32 -10.56
N CYS A 399 -2.64 5.50 -11.18
CA CYS A 399 -1.45 6.26 -11.51
C CYS A 399 -1.09 7.32 -10.46
N LEU A 400 -1.86 7.43 -9.37
CA LEU A 400 -1.68 8.47 -8.34
C LEU A 400 -0.24 8.55 -7.79
N PRO A 401 0.45 7.44 -7.46
CA PRO A 401 1.85 7.53 -7.00
C PRO A 401 2.80 8.09 -8.05
N ILE A 402 2.53 7.83 -9.33
CA ILE A 402 3.33 8.37 -10.45
C ILE A 402 3.07 9.86 -10.60
N PHE A 403 1.81 10.30 -10.43
CA PHE A 403 1.45 11.71 -10.49
C PHE A 403 2.11 12.51 -9.35
N LEU A 404 2.10 11.98 -8.13
CA LEU A 404 2.78 12.57 -6.98
C LEU A 404 4.30 12.66 -7.22
N ALA A 405 4.92 11.58 -7.70
CA ALA A 405 6.35 11.58 -8.03
C ALA A 405 6.71 12.51 -9.20
N GLY A 406 5.75 12.82 -10.06
CA GLY A 406 5.91 13.76 -11.17
C GLY A 406 5.83 15.24 -10.77
N CYS A 407 5.41 15.55 -9.53
CA CYS A 407 5.27 16.90 -9.01
C CYS A 407 6.47 17.31 -8.13
N ASN A 408 6.84 18.59 -8.15
CA ASN A 408 7.99 19.10 -7.40
C ASN A 408 7.71 19.26 -5.89
N ARG A 409 6.46 19.56 -5.53
CA ARG A 409 6.01 19.82 -4.17
C ARG A 409 4.66 19.15 -3.89
N LEU A 410 4.35 19.00 -2.60
CA LEU A 410 3.03 18.66 -2.13
C LEU A 410 2.46 19.82 -1.31
N VAL A 411 1.36 20.40 -1.79
CA VAL A 411 0.60 21.44 -1.08
C VAL A 411 -0.60 20.77 -0.44
N VAL A 412 -0.64 20.80 0.89
CA VAL A 412 -1.74 20.23 1.68
C VAL A 412 -2.62 21.36 2.20
N ILE A 413 -3.87 21.43 1.75
CA ILE A 413 -4.85 22.40 2.21
C ILE A 413 -5.63 21.75 3.36
N ASN A 414 -5.13 21.95 4.59
CA ASN A 414 -5.53 21.25 5.80
C ASN A 414 -6.75 21.91 6.48
N GLY A 415 -7.95 21.47 6.12
CA GLY A 415 -9.19 21.83 6.82
C GLY A 415 -9.67 20.75 7.80
N PRO A 416 -10.79 20.99 8.51
CA PRO A 416 -11.28 20.11 9.59
C PRO A 416 -11.53 18.65 9.20
N SER A 417 -11.80 18.36 7.93
CA SER A 417 -12.10 17.01 7.45
C SER A 417 -10.94 16.30 6.74
N LEU A 418 -9.82 16.97 6.47
CA LEU A 418 -8.71 16.39 5.69
C LEU A 418 -8.17 15.10 6.31
N LEU A 419 -7.89 15.11 7.61
CA LEU A 419 -7.36 13.93 8.32
C LEU A 419 -8.39 12.82 8.52
N ARG A 420 -9.68 13.09 8.31
CA ARG A 420 -10.75 12.08 8.31
C ARG A 420 -10.88 11.39 6.94
N ARG A 421 -10.22 11.89 5.90
CA ARG A 421 -10.26 11.35 4.53
C ARG A 421 -9.01 10.52 4.27
N LEU A 422 -9.17 9.20 4.20
CA LEU A 422 -8.04 8.28 4.07
C LEU A 422 -7.24 8.50 2.78
N TRP A 423 -7.90 8.88 1.67
CA TRP A 423 -7.22 9.24 0.42
C TRP A 423 -6.23 10.41 0.58
N CYS A 424 -6.61 11.50 1.26
CA CYS A 424 -5.74 12.67 1.44
C CYS A 424 -4.49 12.32 2.27
N VAL A 425 -4.67 11.51 3.31
CA VAL A 425 -3.56 11.02 4.14
C VAL A 425 -2.63 10.11 3.33
N ILE A 426 -3.21 9.22 2.51
CA ILE A 426 -2.44 8.34 1.63
C ILE A 426 -1.66 9.14 0.60
N GLU A 427 -2.18 10.23 0.06
CA GLU A 427 -1.43 11.10 -0.87
C GLU A 427 -0.16 11.66 -0.21
N LEU A 428 -0.27 12.20 1.00
CA LEU A 428 0.87 12.70 1.77
C LEU A 428 1.91 11.61 2.01
N PHE A 429 1.47 10.45 2.47
CA PHE A 429 2.36 9.33 2.72
C PHE A 429 2.99 8.81 1.41
N THR A 430 2.21 8.75 0.33
CA THR A 430 2.70 8.32 -0.99
C THR A 430 3.76 9.27 -1.51
N PHE A 431 3.59 10.58 -1.36
CA PHE A 431 4.60 11.57 -1.75
C PHE A 431 5.95 11.30 -1.08
N LEU A 432 5.96 11.11 0.24
CA LEU A 432 7.16 10.77 1.00
C LEU A 432 7.76 9.43 0.57
N ALA A 433 6.92 8.41 0.42
CA ALA A 433 7.35 7.08 0.02
C ALA A 433 7.98 7.06 -1.39
N MET A 434 7.52 7.93 -2.29
CA MET A 434 8.06 8.11 -3.64
C MET A 434 9.36 8.92 -3.68
N GLY A 435 9.90 9.32 -2.52
CA GLY A 435 11.15 10.07 -2.40
C GLY A 435 10.97 11.59 -2.37
N GLY A 436 9.73 12.06 -2.24
CA GLY A 436 9.46 13.46 -1.91
C GLY A 436 10.10 13.81 -0.56
N SER A 437 10.79 14.95 -0.50
CA SER A 437 11.44 15.37 0.73
C SER A 437 10.43 16.03 1.67
N ASP A 438 10.67 15.94 2.98
CA ASP A 438 9.85 16.64 3.95
C ASP A 438 9.77 18.13 3.62
N GLU A 439 10.89 18.75 3.20
CA GLU A 439 10.99 20.16 2.86
C GLU A 439 10.13 20.58 1.65
N ALA A 440 9.74 19.63 0.79
CA ALA A 440 8.87 19.86 -0.36
C ALA A 440 7.37 19.83 0.00
N ILE A 441 7.03 19.63 1.28
CA ILE A 441 5.65 19.63 1.78
C ILE A 441 5.34 20.99 2.41
N GLU A 442 4.27 21.62 1.94
CA GLU A 442 3.76 22.89 2.46
C GLU A 442 2.30 22.72 2.89
N VAL A 443 1.98 23.11 4.13
CA VAL A 443 0.66 22.87 4.72
C VAL A 443 -0.03 24.19 5.04
N PHE A 444 -1.23 24.37 4.50
CA PHE A 444 -2.06 25.57 4.66
C PHE A 444 -3.32 25.22 5.46
N THR A 445 -3.33 25.59 6.73
CA THR A 445 -4.40 25.24 7.68
C THR A 445 -5.45 26.35 7.80
N PHE A 446 -6.74 25.99 7.88
CA PHE A 446 -7.89 26.91 7.94
C PHE A 446 -9.09 26.33 8.73
N GLY A 447 -10.17 27.12 8.90
CA GLY A 447 -11.47 26.63 9.37
C GLY A 447 -11.53 26.11 10.80
N GLY A 448 -10.74 26.68 11.72
CA GLY A 448 -10.69 26.21 13.10
C GLY A 448 -9.97 24.88 13.30
N ALA A 449 -9.33 24.33 12.26
CA ALA A 449 -8.34 23.27 12.42
C ALA A 449 -7.32 23.68 13.48
N LYS A 450 -7.29 22.95 14.61
CA LYS A 450 -6.34 23.20 15.69
C LYS A 450 -4.94 23.17 15.09
N ARG A 451 -4.19 24.27 15.27
CA ARG A 451 -2.79 24.33 14.83
C ARG A 451 -2.04 23.21 15.50
N LEU A 452 -1.09 22.61 14.80
CA LEU A 452 -0.25 21.56 15.36
C LEU A 452 0.85 22.21 16.21
N SER A 453 0.46 22.82 17.33
CA SER A 453 1.37 23.34 18.35
C SER A 453 2.10 22.17 19.02
N ALA A 454 3.41 22.29 19.18
CA ALA A 454 4.22 21.30 19.90
C ALA A 454 4.00 21.33 21.43
N THR A 455 3.28 22.33 21.94
CA THR A 455 3.19 22.65 23.37
C THR A 455 1.80 22.49 23.99
N ASP A 456 0.79 22.06 23.24
CA ASP A 456 -0.59 22.00 23.74
C ASP A 456 -0.84 20.63 24.40
N CYS A 457 -0.23 20.44 25.57
CA CYS A 457 -0.46 19.28 26.45
C CYS A 457 -1.33 19.63 27.67
N GLU A 458 -1.80 20.87 27.85
CA GLU A 458 -2.55 21.26 29.04
C GLU A 458 -3.99 21.68 28.72
N ALA A 459 -4.88 21.08 29.49
CA ALA A 459 -6.29 20.94 29.28
C ALA A 459 -7.07 22.20 29.71
N ASP A 460 -7.99 22.65 28.86
CA ASP A 460 -9.20 23.36 29.30
C ASP A 460 -10.37 22.90 28.43
N GLY A 461 -11.31 22.22 29.08
CA GLY A 461 -12.46 21.59 28.46
C GLY A 461 -13.62 22.57 28.30
N ASP A 462 -13.89 22.96 27.06
CA ASP A 462 -15.20 23.47 26.65
C ASP A 462 -15.64 22.73 25.38
N GLY A 463 -16.75 22.00 25.49
CA GLY A 463 -17.25 20.99 24.57
C GLY A 463 -17.93 21.55 23.31
N SER A 464 -17.23 22.39 22.55
CA SER A 464 -17.65 22.77 21.20
C SER A 464 -16.95 21.89 20.15
N GLY A 465 -17.75 21.29 19.27
CA GLY A 465 -17.40 20.36 18.18
C GLY A 465 -15.90 20.10 17.97
N GLU A 466 -15.42 19.01 18.55
CA GLU A 466 -14.01 18.65 18.64
C GLU A 466 -13.38 18.50 17.24
N VAL A 467 -12.67 19.56 16.83
CA VAL A 467 -11.81 19.56 15.66
C VAL A 467 -10.60 18.73 16.02
N LEU A 468 -10.47 17.56 15.39
CA LEU A 468 -9.40 16.60 15.66
C LEU A 468 -8.04 17.31 15.52
N GLY A 469 -7.31 17.42 16.63
CA GLY A 469 -5.94 17.92 16.60
C GLY A 469 -5.00 16.92 15.95
N ALA A 470 -3.80 17.34 15.53
CA ALA A 470 -2.76 16.39 15.10
C ALA A 470 -2.54 15.25 16.09
N SER A 471 -2.61 15.54 17.39
CA SER A 471 -2.42 14.56 18.45
C SER A 471 -3.43 13.40 18.39
N GLU A 472 -4.58 13.61 17.76
CA GLU A 472 -5.69 12.65 17.70
C GLU A 472 -5.80 11.95 16.33
N PHE A 473 -4.92 12.27 15.39
CA PHE A 473 -4.94 11.59 14.10
C PHE A 473 -4.65 10.10 14.27
N ASP A 474 -5.61 9.28 13.86
CA ASP A 474 -5.43 7.87 13.66
C ASP A 474 -6.00 7.46 12.30
N ALA A 475 -5.17 6.90 11.44
CA ALA A 475 -5.60 6.36 10.15
C ALA A 475 -6.72 5.31 10.28
N ARG A 476 -6.86 4.63 11.44
CA ARG A 476 -7.99 3.72 11.72
C ARG A 476 -9.35 4.43 11.72
N ASN A 477 -9.36 5.73 12.00
CA ASN A 477 -10.56 6.57 12.07
C ASN A 477 -10.82 7.32 10.75
N ALA A 478 -9.85 7.33 9.83
CA ALA A 478 -10.05 7.89 8.51
C ALA A 478 -10.95 6.98 7.65
N ARG A 479 -11.70 7.59 6.74
CA ARG A 479 -12.72 6.93 5.92
C ARG A 479 -12.52 7.20 4.43
N CYS A 480 -13.02 6.29 3.60
CA CYS A 480 -13.22 6.55 2.16
C CYS A 480 -14.70 6.71 1.85
N ALA A 481 -15.01 7.25 0.67
CA ALA A 481 -16.39 7.27 0.18
C ALA A 481 -16.90 5.84 -0.12
N LEU A 482 -15.99 4.96 -0.59
CA LEU A 482 -16.28 3.56 -0.88
C LEU A 482 -15.66 2.65 0.18
N PRO A 483 -16.43 1.74 0.80
CA PRO A 483 -15.89 0.81 1.80
C PRO A 483 -14.77 -0.10 1.28
N ASP A 484 -14.84 -0.50 0.01
CA ASP A 484 -13.81 -1.33 -0.62
C ASP A 484 -12.47 -0.58 -0.76
N ASP A 485 -12.52 0.73 -1.06
CA ASP A 485 -11.34 1.59 -1.07
C ASP A 485 -10.76 1.75 0.34
N GLU A 486 -11.62 1.91 1.34
CA GLU A 486 -11.21 2.02 2.74
C GLU A 486 -10.45 0.77 3.18
N ALA A 487 -11.03 -0.41 3.00
CA ALA A 487 -10.39 -1.68 3.36
C ALA A 487 -9.06 -1.87 2.63
N ARG A 488 -8.99 -1.49 1.35
CA ARG A 488 -7.77 -1.56 0.54
C ARG A 488 -6.69 -0.62 1.03
N LEU A 489 -7.02 0.64 1.31
CA LEU A 489 -6.06 1.64 1.78
C LEU A 489 -5.62 1.38 3.22
N ILE A 490 -6.51 0.90 4.11
CA ILE A 490 -6.10 0.46 5.45
C ILE A 490 -5.10 -0.69 5.35
N ALA A 491 -5.30 -1.64 4.43
CA ALA A 491 -4.32 -2.70 4.21
C ALA A 491 -2.95 -2.16 3.73
N VAL A 492 -2.92 -1.06 2.95
CA VAL A 492 -1.67 -0.35 2.60
C VAL A 492 -0.98 0.18 3.85
N VAL A 493 -1.74 0.86 4.72
CA VAL A 493 -1.24 1.44 5.97
C VAL A 493 -0.74 0.36 6.92
N GLU A 494 -1.47 -0.75 7.08
CA GLU A 494 -1.06 -1.87 7.94
C GLU A 494 0.19 -2.59 7.43
N ALA A 495 0.36 -2.65 6.10
CA ALA A 495 1.54 -3.21 5.46
C ALA A 495 2.79 -2.32 5.61
N PHE A 496 2.63 -1.05 6.01
CA PHE A 496 3.74 -0.13 6.23
C PHE A 496 4.74 -0.68 7.27
N PRO A 497 6.05 -0.49 7.10
CA PRO A 497 7.01 -0.79 8.16
C PRO A 497 6.70 -0.05 9.46
N GLY A 498 6.64 -0.77 10.58
CA GLY A 498 6.15 -0.24 11.86
C GLY A 498 4.62 -0.22 12.00
N GLY A 499 3.87 -0.51 10.93
CA GLY A 499 2.42 -0.60 10.91
C GLY A 499 1.75 0.76 10.97
N ILE A 500 0.47 0.75 11.28
CA ILE A 500 -0.37 1.95 11.30
C ILE A 500 0.08 3.00 12.32
N ASP A 501 0.66 2.60 13.46
CA ASP A 501 1.10 3.57 14.48
C ASP A 501 2.32 4.37 14.00
N ARG A 502 3.27 3.71 13.32
CA ARG A 502 4.40 4.41 12.70
C ARG A 502 3.94 5.26 11.52
N PHE A 503 2.99 4.78 10.73
CA PHE A 503 2.38 5.58 9.67
C PHE A 503 1.75 6.87 10.22
N ASN A 504 0.96 6.77 11.28
CA ASN A 504 0.37 7.93 11.95
C ASN A 504 1.45 8.92 12.41
N ALA A 505 2.51 8.43 13.04
CA ALA A 505 3.62 9.27 13.48
C ALA A 505 4.32 10.00 12.31
N GLU A 506 4.57 9.32 11.19
CA GLU A 506 5.22 9.92 10.01
C GLU A 506 4.33 10.99 9.35
N VAL A 507 3.04 10.72 9.18
CA VAL A 507 2.06 11.70 8.69
C VAL A 507 2.05 12.95 9.57
N LEU A 508 2.00 12.79 10.89
CA LEU A 508 1.95 13.92 11.82
C LEU A 508 3.24 14.74 11.86
N VAL A 509 4.39 14.09 11.75
CA VAL A 509 5.68 14.78 11.62
C VAL A 509 5.71 15.59 10.31
N ALA A 510 5.27 15.01 9.20
CA ALA A 510 5.25 15.68 7.90
C ALA A 510 4.32 16.90 7.90
N LEU A 511 3.12 16.77 8.48
CA LEU A 511 2.17 17.87 8.59
C LEU A 511 2.70 19.02 9.46
N ARG A 512 3.23 18.72 10.66
CA ARG A 512 3.81 19.73 11.56
C ARG A 512 4.93 20.52 10.88
N ARG A 513 5.88 19.82 10.28
CA ARG A 513 7.00 20.44 9.57
C ARG A 513 6.53 21.29 8.38
N GLY A 514 5.50 20.83 7.66
CA GLY A 514 4.91 21.57 6.56
C GLY A 514 4.18 22.85 6.99
N GLU A 515 3.51 22.82 8.14
CA GLU A 515 2.85 24.00 8.72
C GLU A 515 3.87 25.04 9.19
N GLU A 516 4.94 24.59 9.87
CA GLU A 516 6.04 25.45 10.31
C GLU A 516 6.67 26.20 9.13
N ARG A 517 6.99 25.49 8.05
CA ARG A 517 7.55 26.11 6.83
C ARG A 517 6.59 27.08 6.16
N ALA A 518 5.31 26.72 6.03
CA ALA A 518 4.33 27.61 5.44
C ALA A 518 4.16 28.90 6.26
N ARG A 519 4.27 28.80 7.60
CA ARG A 519 4.27 29.94 8.51
C ARG A 519 5.49 30.84 8.30
N ASP A 520 6.69 30.24 8.24
CA ASP A 520 7.93 30.99 8.04
C ASP A 520 7.95 31.70 6.68
N ALA A 521 7.48 31.01 5.63
CA ALA A 521 7.32 31.61 4.30
C ALA A 521 6.32 32.77 4.30
N ARG A 522 5.21 32.69 5.06
CA ARG A 522 4.26 33.80 5.21
C ARG A 522 4.87 34.98 5.98
N ALA A 523 5.59 34.72 7.06
CA ALA A 523 6.23 35.77 7.85
C ALA A 523 7.25 36.56 7.02
N PHE A 524 8.04 35.86 6.20
CA PHE A 524 8.96 36.48 5.25
C PHE A 524 8.24 37.39 4.24
N VAL A 525 7.11 36.93 3.73
CA VAL A 525 6.32 37.66 2.73
C VAL A 525 5.65 38.92 3.28
N VAL A 526 5.16 38.90 4.53
CA VAL A 526 4.58 40.10 5.19
C VAL A 526 5.67 41.14 5.49
N GLY A 527 6.87 40.71 5.87
CA GLY A 527 7.98 41.62 6.17
C GLY A 527 8.63 42.29 4.95
N ALA A 528 8.51 41.70 3.76
CA ALA A 528 9.26 42.13 2.57
C ALA A 528 8.63 43.30 1.78
N GLY A 529 7.43 43.77 2.10
CA GLY A 529 6.91 44.96 1.44
C GLY A 529 5.39 45.11 1.43
N GLU A 530 4.82 45.45 2.59
CA GLU A 530 3.93 46.61 2.53
C GLU A 530 4.82 47.86 2.47
N PRO A 531 4.97 48.53 1.32
CA PRO A 531 5.37 49.92 1.36
C PRO A 531 4.34 50.63 2.24
N LEU A 532 4.81 51.33 3.29
CA LEU A 532 4.02 52.24 4.11
C LEU A 532 3.30 53.23 3.20
N SER A 533 2.12 52.84 2.74
CA SER A 533 1.26 53.58 1.84
C SER A 533 0.44 54.53 2.69
N GLU A 534 0.85 55.81 2.68
CA GLU A 534 0.00 56.99 2.86
C GLU A 534 -0.58 57.38 4.23
N ALA A 535 -0.13 56.82 5.35
CA ALA A 535 -0.53 57.37 6.67
C ALA A 535 0.24 58.66 7.10
N SER A 536 1.13 59.23 6.28
CA SER A 536 1.98 60.38 6.67
C SER A 536 1.75 61.68 5.88
N ARG A 537 0.57 61.88 5.28
CA ARG A 537 0.15 63.19 4.74
C ARG A 537 -1.16 63.68 5.34
N SER A 538 -1.17 63.91 6.65
CA SER A 538 -2.02 64.95 7.24
C SER A 538 -1.24 65.68 8.33
N GLY A 539 -0.37 66.61 7.91
CA GLY A 539 0.09 67.65 8.82
C GLY A 539 -1.03 68.66 9.06
N ARG A 540 -1.48 68.82 10.31
CA ARG A 540 -1.47 70.12 10.99
C ARG A 540 -1.94 70.05 12.46
N ALA A 541 -1.04 70.51 13.31
CA ALA A 541 -1.24 71.41 14.44
C ALA A 541 -2.11 70.93 15.63
N ARG A 542 -1.47 70.74 16.79
CA ARG A 542 -1.33 71.78 17.83
C ARG A 542 -0.68 71.23 19.12
N SER A 543 0.00 72.17 19.76
CA SER A 543 0.20 72.34 21.20
C SER A 543 1.36 71.63 21.89
N ALA A 544 2.24 72.50 22.39
CA ALA A 544 3.24 72.27 23.39
C ALA A 544 2.64 71.81 24.73
N ALA A 545 3.36 70.94 25.43
CA ALA A 545 3.58 71.00 26.88
C ALA A 545 4.63 69.97 27.32
N HIS A 546 5.70 70.48 27.94
CA HIS A 546 6.41 69.96 29.12
C HIS A 546 6.57 68.44 29.33
N GLY A 547 7.83 67.99 29.46
CA GLY A 547 8.14 66.72 30.10
C GLY A 547 9.63 66.36 30.13
N LYS A 548 10.23 66.46 31.31
CA LYS A 548 11.65 66.23 31.64
C LYS A 548 12.10 64.76 31.48
N ALA A 549 13.37 64.61 31.05
CA ALA A 549 14.40 63.66 31.50
C ALA A 549 14.15 62.13 31.46
N ARG A 550 15.03 61.41 30.74
CA ARG A 550 16.06 60.52 31.33
C ARG A 550 16.98 59.89 30.29
N ASN A 551 18.28 59.96 30.56
CA ASN A 551 19.35 59.23 29.90
C ASN A 551 19.15 57.71 30.02
N SER A 552 19.34 56.98 28.93
CA SER A 552 19.87 55.62 28.99
C SER A 552 20.60 55.30 27.68
N ALA A 553 21.84 54.84 27.85
CA ALA A 553 22.78 54.54 26.80
C ALA A 553 22.34 53.32 25.99
N THR A 554 22.33 53.46 24.66
CA THR A 554 22.12 52.37 23.71
C THR A 554 23.46 51.76 23.32
N ALA A 555 23.68 50.52 23.75
CA ALA A 555 24.75 49.67 23.25
C ALA A 555 24.48 49.32 21.78
N ARG A 556 25.47 49.55 20.91
CA ARG A 556 25.44 49.12 19.51
C ARG A 556 25.63 47.61 19.46
N SER A 557 24.61 46.87 19.05
CA SER A 557 24.75 45.49 18.59
C SER A 557 25.09 45.49 17.10
N SER A 558 26.13 44.74 16.74
CA SER A 558 26.56 44.50 15.36
C SER A 558 25.51 43.70 14.58
N PRO A 559 25.42 43.87 13.25
CA PRO A 559 24.52 43.08 12.42
C PRO A 559 24.93 41.59 12.39
N PRO A 560 23.97 40.66 12.31
CA PRO A 560 24.27 39.23 12.24
C PRO A 560 24.92 38.89 10.89
N THR A 561 26.00 38.13 10.96
CA THR A 561 26.69 37.54 9.80
C THR A 561 25.74 36.58 9.08
N PRO A 562 25.66 36.59 7.73
CA PRO A 562 24.83 35.64 7.00
C PRO A 562 25.31 34.19 7.24
N PRO A 563 24.38 33.22 7.34
CA PRO A 563 24.75 31.83 7.54
C PRO A 563 25.53 31.31 6.33
N THR A 564 26.69 30.74 6.60
CA THR A 564 27.50 29.98 5.65
C THR A 564 26.64 28.84 5.08
N PRO A 565 26.60 28.61 3.76
CA PRO A 565 25.83 27.51 3.20
C PRO A 565 26.34 26.19 3.77
N ALA A 566 25.47 25.50 4.48
CA ALA A 566 25.75 24.17 5.01
C ALA A 566 26.16 23.26 3.86
N ARG A 567 27.43 22.83 3.86
CA ARG A 567 27.91 21.75 2.99
C ARG A 567 27.03 20.54 3.26
N ASP A 568 26.32 20.12 2.23
CA ASP A 568 25.31 19.09 2.26
C ASP A 568 25.93 17.71 2.52
N VAL A 569 26.00 17.32 3.80
CA VAL A 569 26.54 16.03 4.27
C VAL A 569 25.74 14.82 3.74
N ARG A 570 24.57 15.05 3.10
CA ARG A 570 23.72 13.96 2.58
C ARG A 570 24.18 13.40 1.23
N VAL A 571 24.88 14.17 0.39
CA VAL A 571 25.35 13.67 -0.93
C VAL A 571 26.39 12.56 -0.77
N ALA A 572 27.20 12.59 0.30
CA ALA A 572 28.19 11.55 0.58
C ALA A 572 27.58 10.20 0.99
N ARG A 573 26.32 10.16 1.46
CA ARG A 573 25.66 8.91 1.89
C ARG A 573 25.12 8.08 0.71
N TRP A 574 24.94 8.71 -0.46
CA TRP A 574 24.44 8.05 -1.68
C TRP A 574 25.56 7.56 -2.60
N ALA A 575 26.79 8.07 -2.46
CA ALA A 575 27.94 7.64 -3.25
C ALA A 575 28.67 6.40 -2.68
N ALA A 576 28.43 6.03 -1.41
CA ALA A 576 29.12 4.91 -0.75
C ALA A 576 28.36 3.55 -0.86
N VAL A 577 27.27 3.50 -1.63
CA VAL A 577 26.45 2.28 -1.85
C VAL A 577 26.41 1.88 -3.34
N ALA A 578 27.09 2.63 -4.21
CA ALA A 578 27.47 2.20 -5.55
C ALA A 578 28.92 1.72 -5.53
#